data_AF-Q3M1V6-F1
#
_entry.id   AF-Q3M1V6-F1
#
_cell.length_a   1.000
_cell.length_b   1.000
_cell.length_c   1.000
_cell.angle_alpha   90.00
_cell.angle_beta   90.00
_cell.angle_gamma   90.00
#
_symmetry.space_group_name_H-M   'P 1'
#
loop_
_entity.id
_entity.type
_entity.pdbx_description
1 polymer ?
#
loop_
_entity_poly.entity_id
_entity_poly.type
_entity_poly.pdbx_seq_one_letter_code
_entity_poly.pdbx_strand_id
1 'polypeptide(L)'
;MQPTISIPKGWDYPRFTLGQHTKQGLIIGIQHYPADTLLAHEYGTGWRYTVLSDKNSEEVCSYFDDQMQALSVAELQAQLQAEVEEHQQQIKALQEQLGGLTDVYISLIELVKASQYLLSKIAKHPDFLALKYHPDLTIGDAETALSYLKDELETNQQSANTANTCD
;
A
#
# COMPACT_ATOMS: atom_id res chain seq x y z
N MET A 1 7.38 8.47 -26.65
CA MET A 1 6.99 7.72 -27.88
C MET A 1 5.67 7.05 -27.58
N GLN A 2 4.60 7.30 -28.33
CA GLN A 2 3.35 6.53 -28.16
C GLN A 2 3.57 5.13 -28.74
N PRO A 3 3.21 4.04 -28.03
CA PRO A 3 3.30 2.70 -28.59
C PRO A 3 2.33 2.60 -29.78
N THR A 4 2.87 2.49 -30.99
CA THR A 4 2.07 2.26 -32.20
C THR A 4 1.89 0.76 -32.37
N ILE A 5 0.75 0.23 -31.91
CA ILE A 5 0.36 -1.15 -32.21
C ILE A 5 0.08 -1.22 -33.72
N SER A 6 0.89 -2.01 -34.44
CA SER A 6 0.69 -2.23 -35.87
C SER A 6 -0.27 -3.41 -36.07
N ILE A 7 -1.46 -3.12 -36.57
CA ILE A 7 -2.48 -4.14 -36.84
C ILE A 7 -2.23 -4.75 -38.24
N PRO A 8 -2.29 -6.09 -38.39
CA PRO A 8 -2.13 -6.75 -39.68
C PRO A 8 -3.09 -6.23 -40.75
N LYS A 9 -2.62 -6.18 -42.01
CA LYS A 9 -3.45 -5.77 -43.15
C LYS A 9 -4.62 -6.73 -43.33
N GLY A 10 -5.85 -6.18 -43.31
CA GLY A 10 -7.09 -6.94 -43.47
C GLY A 10 -7.87 -7.17 -42.18
N TRP A 11 -7.35 -6.74 -41.02
CA TRP A 11 -8.11 -6.70 -39.78
C TRP A 11 -8.73 -5.32 -39.60
N ASP A 12 -9.96 -5.27 -39.12
CA ASP A 12 -10.57 -4.02 -38.68
C ASP A 12 -9.88 -3.50 -37.42
N TYR A 13 -9.97 -2.21 -37.14
CA TYR A 13 -9.44 -1.65 -35.89
C TYR A 13 -10.36 -2.01 -34.71
N PRO A 14 -9.80 -2.33 -33.53
CA PRO A 14 -10.62 -2.56 -32.34
C PRO A 14 -11.32 -1.25 -31.96
N ARG A 15 -12.59 -1.38 -31.56
CA ARG A 15 -13.43 -0.25 -31.14
C ARG A 15 -13.02 0.31 -29.78
N PHE A 16 -12.42 -0.52 -28.92
CA PHE A 16 -11.97 -0.15 -27.59
C PHE A 16 -10.47 -0.43 -27.41
N THR A 17 -9.85 0.23 -26.43
CA THR A 17 -8.41 0.13 -26.17
C THR A 17 -8.10 -0.60 -24.86
N LEU A 18 -6.90 -1.17 -24.77
CA LEU A 18 -6.43 -1.83 -23.56
C LEU A 18 -6.32 -0.80 -22.42
N GLY A 19 -6.82 -1.13 -21.24
CA GLY A 19 -6.89 -0.24 -20.08
C GLY A 19 -8.06 0.73 -20.08
N GLN A 20 -8.93 0.70 -21.10
CA GLN A 20 -10.13 1.52 -21.14
C GLN A 20 -11.18 0.99 -20.16
N HIS A 21 -11.78 1.89 -19.38
CA HIS A 21 -12.96 1.59 -18.57
C HIS A 21 -14.22 1.62 -19.44
N THR A 22 -15.07 0.62 -19.24
CA THR A 22 -16.35 0.45 -19.92
C THR A 22 -17.43 0.14 -18.90
N LYS A 23 -18.71 0.12 -19.31
CA LYS A 23 -19.80 -0.22 -18.38
C LYS A 23 -19.70 -1.64 -17.83
N GLN A 24 -19.01 -2.52 -18.55
CA GLN A 24 -18.75 -3.91 -18.19
C GLN A 24 -17.52 -4.07 -17.27
N GLY A 25 -16.67 -3.05 -17.18
CA GLY A 25 -15.44 -3.06 -16.39
C GLY A 25 -14.20 -2.56 -17.15
N LEU A 26 -13.03 -2.87 -16.61
CA LEU A 26 -11.72 -2.52 -17.17
C LEU A 26 -11.29 -3.52 -18.23
N ILE A 27 -10.94 -3.06 -19.44
CA ILE A 27 -10.38 -3.94 -20.48
C ILE A 27 -8.93 -4.31 -20.12
N ILE A 28 -8.69 -5.58 -19.83
CA ILE A 28 -7.38 -6.14 -19.48
C ILE A 28 -6.78 -7.01 -20.58
N GLY A 29 -7.53 -7.28 -21.66
CA GLY A 29 -7.03 -8.02 -22.82
C GLY A 29 -7.84 -7.74 -24.08
N ILE A 30 -7.17 -7.80 -25.23
CA ILE A 30 -7.79 -7.63 -26.54
C ILE A 30 -7.23 -8.73 -27.45
N GLN A 31 -8.13 -9.47 -28.10
CA GLN A 31 -7.79 -10.57 -29.00
C GLN A 31 -8.61 -10.46 -30.28
N HIS A 32 -8.02 -10.82 -31.41
CA HIS A 32 -8.71 -10.88 -32.70
C HIS A 32 -8.73 -12.32 -33.21
N TYR A 33 -9.91 -12.82 -33.57
CA TYR A 33 -10.09 -14.14 -34.18
C TYR A 33 -10.38 -14.00 -35.67
N PRO A 34 -9.39 -14.29 -36.55
CA PRO A 34 -9.61 -14.23 -37.98
C PRO A 34 -10.45 -15.44 -38.46
N ALA A 35 -11.21 -15.23 -39.53
CA ALA A 35 -12.26 -16.15 -39.99
C ALA A 35 -11.79 -17.56 -40.41
N ASP A 36 -10.49 -17.73 -40.62
CA ASP A 36 -9.83 -18.96 -41.03
C ASP A 36 -9.33 -19.81 -39.85
N THR A 37 -9.61 -19.43 -38.61
CA THR A 37 -9.15 -20.15 -37.41
C THR A 37 -10.23 -21.01 -36.77
N LEU A 38 -9.82 -22.13 -36.14
CA LEU A 38 -10.70 -22.98 -35.35
C LEU A 38 -11.37 -22.20 -34.21
N LEU A 39 -10.66 -21.26 -33.59
CA LEU A 39 -11.20 -20.39 -32.55
C LEU A 39 -12.34 -19.51 -33.07
N ALA A 40 -12.26 -19.00 -34.31
CA ALA A 40 -13.36 -18.23 -34.88
C ALA A 40 -14.60 -19.09 -35.19
N HIS A 41 -14.42 -20.40 -35.45
CA HIS A 41 -15.55 -21.32 -35.63
C HIS A 41 -16.30 -21.58 -34.31
N GLU A 42 -15.57 -21.69 -33.21
CA GLU A 42 -16.13 -21.97 -31.88
C GLU A 42 -16.64 -20.70 -31.18
N TYR A 43 -15.95 -19.58 -31.37
CA TYR A 43 -16.11 -18.36 -30.59
C TYR A 43 -16.45 -17.13 -31.43
N GLY A 44 -16.73 -17.27 -32.72
CA GLY A 44 -17.05 -16.16 -33.62
C GLY A 44 -15.84 -15.38 -34.14
N THR A 45 -16.04 -14.65 -35.24
CA THR A 45 -15.02 -13.84 -35.91
C THR A 45 -14.95 -12.42 -35.34
N GLY A 46 -13.75 -11.83 -35.30
CA GLY A 46 -13.55 -10.42 -34.98
C GLY A 46 -12.88 -10.16 -33.63
N TRP A 47 -13.06 -8.96 -33.10
CA TRP A 47 -12.46 -8.53 -31.83
C TRP A 47 -13.22 -9.06 -30.62
N ARG A 48 -12.44 -9.53 -29.63
CA ARG A 48 -12.91 -9.88 -28.29
C ARG A 48 -12.11 -9.14 -27.24
N TYR A 49 -12.82 -8.71 -26.21
CA TYR A 49 -12.26 -7.96 -25.10
C TYR A 49 -12.44 -8.76 -23.82
N THR A 50 -11.34 -8.88 -23.11
CA THR A 50 -11.26 -9.49 -21.80
C THR A 50 -11.41 -8.38 -20.78
N VAL A 51 -12.49 -8.41 -20.00
CA VAL A 51 -12.91 -7.33 -19.11
C VAL A 51 -12.99 -7.81 -17.67
N LEU A 52 -12.40 -7.01 -16.80
CA LEU A 52 -12.41 -7.18 -15.36
C LEU A 52 -13.51 -6.30 -14.76
N SER A 53 -14.55 -6.91 -14.20
CA SER A 53 -15.74 -6.19 -13.70
C SER A 53 -15.49 -5.39 -12.42
N ASP A 54 -14.60 -5.88 -11.55
CA ASP A 54 -14.14 -5.18 -10.35
C ASP A 54 -12.65 -5.45 -10.12
N LYS A 55 -11.92 -4.49 -9.54
CA LYS A 55 -10.48 -4.62 -9.25
C LYS A 55 -10.17 -5.75 -8.27
N ASN A 56 -11.15 -6.15 -7.47
CA ASN A 56 -11.04 -7.24 -6.49
C ASN A 56 -11.60 -8.57 -7.01
N SER A 57 -12.12 -8.61 -8.23
CA SER A 57 -12.64 -9.82 -8.84
C SER A 57 -11.50 -10.64 -9.45
N GLU A 58 -11.46 -11.93 -9.19
CA GLU A 58 -10.61 -12.87 -9.95
C GLU A 58 -11.29 -13.31 -11.25
N GLU A 59 -12.60 -13.10 -11.36
CA GLU A 59 -13.37 -13.46 -12.54
C GLU A 59 -13.24 -12.40 -13.63
N VAL A 60 -13.05 -12.90 -14.84
CA VAL A 60 -12.84 -12.10 -16.04
C VAL A 60 -13.82 -12.57 -17.12
N CYS A 61 -14.53 -11.62 -17.71
CA CYS A 61 -15.54 -11.89 -18.73
C CYS A 61 -15.03 -11.51 -20.12
N SER A 62 -15.45 -12.25 -21.14
CA SER A 62 -15.09 -11.98 -22.53
C SER A 62 -16.29 -11.46 -23.31
N TYR A 63 -16.14 -10.30 -23.95
CA TYR A 63 -17.20 -9.62 -24.69
C TYR A 63 -16.82 -9.35 -26.15
N PHE A 64 -17.82 -9.26 -27.02
CA PHE A 64 -17.66 -8.77 -28.39
C PHE A 64 -17.89 -7.25 -28.51
N ASP A 65 -17.53 -6.67 -29.66
CA ASP A 65 -17.67 -5.24 -29.97
C ASP A 65 -19.09 -4.66 -29.75
N ASP A 66 -20.12 -5.46 -30.03
CA ASP A 66 -21.53 -5.09 -29.93
C ASP A 66 -22.08 -5.19 -28.50
N GLN A 67 -21.49 -6.07 -27.69
CA GLN A 67 -21.86 -6.28 -26.28
C GLN A 67 -21.25 -5.23 -25.34
N MET A 68 -20.25 -4.49 -25.81
CA MET A 68 -19.52 -3.51 -25.02
C MET A 68 -20.06 -2.09 -25.17
N GLN A 69 -20.06 -1.35 -24.06
CA GLN A 69 -20.53 0.03 -24.02
C GLN A 69 -19.48 0.94 -23.40
N ALA A 70 -19.10 1.98 -24.15
CA ALA A 70 -18.24 3.04 -23.63
C ALA A 70 -18.93 3.75 -22.46
N LEU A 71 -18.16 4.05 -21.41
CA LEU A 71 -18.60 5.00 -20.40
C LEU A 71 -18.70 6.39 -21.02
N SER A 72 -19.74 7.12 -20.65
CA SER A 72 -19.80 8.56 -20.92
C SER A 72 -18.75 9.30 -20.10
N VAL A 73 -18.40 10.51 -20.53
CA VAL A 73 -17.43 11.37 -19.81
C VAL A 73 -17.88 11.62 -18.36
N ALA A 74 -19.18 11.80 -18.14
CA ALA A 74 -19.74 12.03 -16.80
C ALA A 74 -19.64 10.78 -15.92
N GLU A 75 -19.94 9.59 -16.46
CA GLU A 75 -19.80 8.33 -15.72
C GLU A 75 -18.32 8.04 -15.38
N LEU A 76 -17.41 8.30 -16.32
CA LEU A 76 -15.97 8.15 -16.09
C LEU A 76 -15.47 9.10 -15.00
N GLN A 77 -15.90 10.36 -15.03
CA GLN A 77 -15.56 11.35 -13.99
C GLN A 77 -16.08 10.92 -12.62
N ALA A 78 -17.31 10.41 -12.54
CA ALA A 78 -17.89 9.93 -11.30
C ALA A 78 -17.11 8.74 -10.72
N GLN A 79 -16.67 7.80 -11.56
CA GLN A 79 -15.84 6.66 -11.12
C GLN A 79 -14.48 7.12 -10.60
N LEU A 80 -13.79 7.98 -11.34
CA LEU A 80 -12.50 8.53 -10.89
C LEU A 80 -12.63 9.29 -9.58
N GLN A 81 -13.70 10.07 -9.42
CA GLN A 81 -13.96 10.82 -8.19
C GLN A 81 -14.20 9.88 -7.00
N ALA A 82 -15.02 8.85 -7.18
CA ALA A 82 -15.30 7.86 -6.15
C ALA A 82 -14.02 7.11 -5.73
N GLU A 83 -13.19 6.73 -6.70
CA GLU A 83 -11.90 6.08 -6.43
C GLU A 83 -10.94 7.00 -5.66
N VAL A 84 -10.86 8.28 -6.04
CA VAL A 84 -10.04 9.25 -5.32
C VAL A 84 -10.53 9.42 -3.88
N GLU A 85 -11.84 9.52 -3.67
CA GLU A 85 -12.44 9.64 -2.34
C GLU A 85 -12.17 8.40 -1.47
N GLU A 86 -12.25 7.20 -2.05
CA GLU A 86 -11.91 5.96 -1.35
C GLU A 86 -10.44 5.96 -0.89
N HIS A 87 -9.51 6.24 -1.81
CA HIS A 87 -8.08 6.31 -1.46
C HIS A 87 -7.80 7.41 -0.43
N GLN A 88 -8.48 8.56 -0.51
CA GLN A 88 -8.38 9.62 0.48
C GLN A 88 -8.85 9.15 1.88
N GLN A 89 -9.92 8.37 1.94
CA GLN A 89 -10.39 7.79 3.20
C GLN A 89 -9.39 6.76 3.77
N GLN A 90 -8.82 5.90 2.92
CA GLN A 90 -7.79 4.93 3.33
C GLN A 90 -6.54 5.64 3.87
N ILE A 91 -6.07 6.67 3.16
CA ILE A 91 -4.92 7.49 3.60
C ILE A 91 -5.20 8.10 4.97
N LYS A 92 -6.40 8.68 5.16
CA LYS A 92 -6.77 9.28 6.45
C LYS A 92 -6.77 8.25 7.59
N ALA A 93 -7.33 7.07 7.35
CA ALA A 93 -7.34 6.00 8.35
C ALA A 93 -5.91 5.54 8.72
N LEU A 94 -5.03 5.39 7.73
CA LEU A 94 -3.61 5.06 7.96
C LEU A 94 -2.88 6.16 8.73
N GLN A 95 -3.15 7.43 8.44
CA GLN A 95 -2.59 8.57 9.18
C GLN A 95 -3.02 8.57 10.65
N GLU A 96 -4.29 8.29 10.95
CA GLU A 96 -4.78 8.16 12.33
C GLU A 96 -4.09 7.02 13.09
N GLN A 97 -3.89 5.87 12.43
CA GLN A 97 -3.16 4.75 13.03
C GLN A 97 -1.69 5.10 13.33
N LEU A 98 -1.02 5.81 12.43
CA LEU A 98 0.35 6.28 12.62
C LEU A 98 0.47 7.32 13.76
N GLY A 99 -0.52 8.20 13.91
CA GLY A 99 -0.58 9.15 15.02
C GLY A 99 -0.60 8.45 16.38
N GLY A 100 -1.44 7.42 16.53
CA GLY A 100 -1.52 6.62 17.76
C GLY A 100 -0.21 5.91 18.12
N LEU A 101 0.54 5.41 17.12
CA LEU A 101 1.85 4.80 17.37
C LEU A 101 2.88 5.83 17.84
N THR A 102 2.86 7.05 17.28
CA THR A 102 3.78 8.12 17.64
C THR A 102 3.64 8.52 19.12
N ASP A 103 2.41 8.59 19.62
CA ASP A 103 2.14 8.87 21.04
C ASP A 103 2.66 7.76 21.97
N VAL A 104 2.57 6.50 21.54
CA VAL A 104 3.14 5.36 22.27
C VAL A 104 4.67 5.45 22.33
N TYR A 105 5.33 5.78 21.21
CA TYR A 105 6.79 5.96 21.18
C TYR A 105 7.26 7.07 22.12
N ILE A 106 6.57 8.21 22.16
CA ILE A 106 6.87 9.32 23.08
C ILE A 106 6.75 8.84 24.54
N SER A 107 5.69 8.10 24.87
CA SER A 107 5.48 7.54 26.21
C SER A 107 6.60 6.58 26.63
N LEU A 108 7.07 5.72 25.71
CA LEU A 108 8.17 4.79 25.97
C LEU A 108 9.50 5.51 26.21
N ILE A 109 9.81 6.53 25.42
CA ILE A 109 11.02 7.35 25.61
C ILE A 109 11.00 8.03 26.99
N GLU A 110 9.86 8.59 27.40
CA GLU A 110 9.71 9.21 28.72
C GLU A 110 9.84 8.18 29.87
N LEU A 111 9.31 6.97 29.69
CA LEU A 111 9.47 5.88 30.65
C LEU A 111 10.95 5.49 30.82
N VAL A 112 11.71 5.39 29.72
CA VAL A 112 13.15 5.09 29.78
C VAL A 112 13.91 6.18 30.50
N LYS A 113 13.63 7.47 30.22
CA LYS A 113 14.24 8.61 30.93
C LYS A 113 13.93 8.60 32.42
N ALA A 114 12.66 8.35 32.78
CA ALA A 114 12.25 8.25 34.19
C ALA A 114 12.98 7.10 34.91
N SER A 115 13.13 5.96 34.25
CA SER A 115 13.86 4.80 34.78
C SER A 115 15.34 5.10 35.01
N GLN A 116 16.01 5.73 34.02
CA GLN A 116 17.40 6.17 34.15
C GLN A 116 17.57 7.15 35.32
N TYR A 117 16.64 8.11 35.45
CA TYR A 117 16.67 9.06 36.56
C TYR A 117 16.56 8.37 37.92
N LEU A 118 15.63 7.43 38.08
CA LEU A 118 15.46 6.67 39.32
C LEU A 118 16.69 5.83 39.66
N LEU A 119 17.28 5.14 38.68
CA LEU A 119 18.52 4.40 38.87
C LEU A 119 19.65 5.30 39.35
N SER A 120 19.78 6.50 38.77
CA SER A 120 20.79 7.48 39.20
C SER A 120 20.59 7.96 40.64
N LYS A 121 19.35 7.96 41.14
CA LYS A 121 19.04 8.30 42.55
C LYS A 121 19.36 7.13 43.47
N ILE A 122 19.02 5.91 43.07
CA ILE A 122 19.33 4.69 43.83
C ILE A 122 20.83 4.52 43.96
N ALA A 123 21.59 4.69 42.88
CA ALA A 123 23.06 4.57 42.87
C ALA A 123 23.74 5.53 43.86
N LYS A 124 23.13 6.69 44.13
CA LYS A 124 23.64 7.70 45.07
C LYS A 124 23.10 7.55 46.50
N HIS A 125 22.19 6.60 46.73
CA HIS A 125 21.53 6.45 48.02
C HIS A 125 22.48 5.81 49.04
N PRO A 126 22.61 6.36 50.27
CA PRO A 126 23.53 5.84 51.28
C PRO A 126 23.24 4.38 51.64
N ASP A 127 21.96 3.98 51.72
CA ASP A 127 21.60 2.60 52.02
C ASP A 127 22.04 1.63 50.92
N PHE A 128 21.99 2.07 49.65
CA PHE A 128 22.44 1.25 48.53
C PHE A 128 23.97 1.09 48.56
N LEU A 129 24.70 2.17 48.85
CA LEU A 129 26.16 2.15 48.98
C LEU A 129 26.65 1.35 50.20
N ALA A 130 25.85 1.29 51.26
CA ALA A 130 26.16 0.52 52.46
C ALA A 130 25.96 -1.00 52.28
N LEU A 131 25.32 -1.44 51.20
CA LEU A 131 25.19 -2.85 50.88
C LEU A 131 26.58 -3.46 50.61
N LYS A 132 26.96 -4.47 51.38
CA LYS A 132 28.13 -5.32 51.08
C LYS A 132 27.82 -6.39 50.02
N TYR A 133 26.83 -6.12 49.17
CA TYR A 133 26.30 -7.04 48.19
C TYR A 133 26.82 -6.64 46.81
N HIS A 134 27.44 -7.59 46.10
CA HIS A 134 27.98 -7.41 44.77
C HIS A 134 27.19 -8.31 43.82
N PRO A 135 26.11 -7.81 43.20
CA PRO A 135 25.34 -8.58 42.23
C PRO A 135 26.14 -8.77 40.94
N ASP A 136 25.86 -9.86 40.22
CA ASP A 136 26.40 -10.10 38.87
C ASP A 136 25.91 -9.05 37.84
N LEU A 137 24.75 -8.44 38.10
CA LEU A 137 24.16 -7.36 37.33
C LEU A 137 24.14 -6.08 38.15
N THR A 138 24.85 -5.06 37.67
CA THR A 138 25.01 -3.78 38.34
C THR A 138 24.01 -2.74 37.84
N ILE A 139 23.90 -1.61 38.57
CA ILE A 139 23.16 -0.45 38.07
C ILE A 139 23.77 0.06 36.76
N GLY A 140 25.09 -0.02 36.60
CA GLY A 140 25.75 0.37 35.35
C GLY A 140 25.32 -0.49 34.16
N ASP A 141 25.10 -1.79 34.38
CA ASP A 141 24.57 -2.69 33.35
C ASP A 141 23.13 -2.32 32.97
N ALA A 142 22.30 -1.99 33.96
CA ALA A 142 20.93 -1.53 33.73
C ALA A 142 20.89 -0.17 33.00
N GLU A 143 21.75 0.77 33.36
CA GLU A 143 21.89 2.08 32.67
C GLU A 143 22.36 1.92 31.22
N THR A 144 23.27 0.96 30.98
CA THR A 144 23.74 0.63 29.63
C THR A 144 22.62 0.03 28.79
N ALA A 145 21.86 -0.93 29.33
CA ALA A 145 20.72 -1.53 28.65
C ALA A 145 19.63 -0.50 28.31
N LEU A 146 19.32 0.42 29.25
CA LEU A 146 18.36 1.49 29.00
C LEU A 146 18.86 2.49 27.95
N SER A 147 20.17 2.73 27.85
CA SER A 147 20.74 3.56 26.77
C SER A 147 20.54 2.92 25.41
N TYR A 148 20.78 1.61 25.28
CA TYR A 148 20.51 0.88 24.03
C TYR A 148 19.02 0.92 23.64
N LEU A 149 18.12 0.71 24.60
CA LEU A 149 16.68 0.79 24.35
C LEU A 149 16.27 2.20 23.90
N LYS A 150 16.84 3.24 24.50
CA LYS A 150 16.58 4.62 24.11
C LYS A 150 17.04 4.89 22.68
N ASP A 151 18.27 4.50 22.34
CA ASP A 151 18.83 4.71 21.00
C ASP A 151 18.00 3.98 19.93
N GLU A 152 17.55 2.76 20.23
CA GLU A 152 16.68 1.99 19.33
C GLU A 152 15.30 2.65 19.15
N LEU A 153 14.68 3.13 20.23
CA LEU A 153 13.40 3.84 20.18
C LEU A 153 13.51 5.15 19.38
N GLU A 154 14.57 5.93 19.59
CA GLU A 154 14.81 7.20 18.86
C GLU A 154 15.10 6.95 17.37
N THR A 155 15.85 5.89 17.05
CA THR A 155 16.12 5.47 15.66
C THR A 155 14.85 5.02 14.94
N ASN A 156 14.00 4.25 15.62
CA ASN A 156 12.72 3.80 15.07
C ASN A 156 11.75 4.97 14.87
N GLN A 157 11.71 5.94 15.78
CA GLN A 157 10.90 7.15 15.64
C GLN A 157 11.36 8.01 14.44
N GLN A 158 12.67 8.19 14.25
CA GLN A 158 13.21 8.92 13.11
C GLN A 158 12.93 8.23 11.78
N SER A 159 13.10 6.90 11.73
CA SER A 159 12.81 6.10 10.54
C SER A 159 11.33 6.19 10.14
N ALA A 160 10.43 6.14 11.13
CA ALA A 160 8.99 6.33 10.92
C ALA A 160 8.67 7.73 10.37
N ASN A 161 9.33 8.78 10.86
CA ASN A 161 9.11 10.16 10.41
C ASN A 161 9.65 10.42 8.99
N THR A 162 10.77 9.78 8.60
CA THR A 162 11.33 9.89 7.24
C THR A 162 10.54 9.12 6.19
N ALA A 163 9.85 8.03 6.57
CA ALA A 163 8.94 7.33 5.66
C ALA A 163 7.70 8.17 5.31
N ASN A 164 7.30 9.09 6.18
CA ASN A 164 6.14 9.96 6.00
C ASN A 164 6.43 11.24 5.19
N THR A 165 7.66 11.42 4.69
CA THR A 165 8.11 12.65 4.00
C THR A 165 8.60 12.44 2.56
N CYS A 166 8.40 11.25 1.97
CA CYS A 166 8.53 11.09 0.52
C CYS A 166 7.19 11.42 -0.16
N ASP A 167 7.25 12.44 -1.02
CA ASP A 167 6.19 13.08 -1.82
C ASP A 167 5.09 12.17 -2.41
#